data_AF-A0A924LIT5-F1
#
_entry.id   AF-A0A924LIT5-F1
#
_cell.length_a   1.000
_cell.length_b   1.000
_cell.length_c   1.000
_cell.angle_alpha   90.00
_cell.angle_beta   90.00
_cell.angle_gamma   90.00
#
_symmetry.space_group_name_H-M   'P 1'
#
loop_
_entity.id
_entity.type
_entity.pdbx_description
1 polymer ?
#
loop_
_entity_poly.entity_id
_entity_poly.type
_entity_poly.pdbx_seq_one_letter_code
_entity_poly.pdbx_strand_id
1 'polypeptide(L)'
;MNDVVTKILASDAYARAVAQLDADHDRTIADIITLTEIPAPPFAEEVKAAHYLEMLRAHGLEDVELDGIGNAMGLRRGSGNGGLIVVAAHLDTVFPAGTDVRV
;
A
#
# COMPACT_ATOMS: atom_id res chain seq x y z
N MET A 1 -15.68 -21.49 -7.22
CA MET A 1 -14.57 -20.88 -6.45
C MET A 1 -13.56 -21.97 -6.13
N ASN A 2 -12.26 -21.71 -6.24
CA ASN A 2 -11.21 -22.71 -5.96
C ASN A 2 -11.31 -23.19 -4.49
N ASP A 3 -11.16 -24.49 -4.21
CA ASP A 3 -11.21 -25.12 -2.88
C ASP A 3 -10.32 -24.41 -1.85
N VAL A 4 -9.14 -23.96 -2.28
CA VAL A 4 -8.19 -23.21 -1.43
C VAL A 4 -8.78 -21.87 -0.98
N VAL A 5 -9.42 -21.13 -1.89
CA VAL A 5 -10.03 -19.82 -1.56
C VAL A 5 -11.17 -20.00 -0.56
N THR A 6 -12.02 -21.02 -0.76
CA THR A 6 -13.11 -21.33 0.17
C THR A 6 -12.57 -21.61 1.58
N LYS A 7 -11.48 -22.39 1.69
CA LYS A 7 -10.84 -22.69 2.98
C LYS A 7 -10.26 -21.45 3.66
N ILE A 8 -9.63 -20.55 2.90
CA ILE A 8 -9.10 -19.29 3.43
C ILE A 8 -10.23 -18.41 3.98
N LEU A 9 -11.29 -18.21 3.19
CA LEU A 9 -12.43 -17.37 3.58
C LEU A 9 -13.14 -17.91 4.83
N ALA A 10 -13.15 -19.23 5.04
CA ALA A 10 -13.73 -19.85 6.22
C ALA A 10 -12.82 -19.85 7.47
N SER A 11 -11.59 -19.34 7.37
CA SER A 11 -10.62 -19.39 8.47
C SER A 11 -10.77 -18.25 9.48
N ASP A 12 -10.50 -18.51 10.75
CA ASP A 12 -10.48 -17.47 11.80
C ASP A 12 -9.45 -16.37 11.51
N ALA A 13 -8.35 -16.71 10.83
CA ALA A 13 -7.33 -15.74 10.44
C ALA A 13 -7.89 -14.71 9.45
N TYR A 14 -8.69 -15.16 8.47
CA TYR A 14 -9.37 -14.27 7.55
C TYR A 14 -10.41 -13.40 8.27
N ALA A 15 -11.23 -14.00 9.15
CA ALA A 15 -12.21 -13.25 9.94
C ALA A 15 -11.56 -12.14 10.79
N ARG A 16 -10.43 -12.43 11.45
CA ARG A 16 -9.66 -11.42 12.19
C ARG A 16 -9.06 -10.34 11.29
N ALA A 17 -8.56 -10.71 10.12
CA ALA A 17 -8.01 -9.74 9.17
C ALA A 17 -9.08 -8.76 8.68
N VAL A 18 -10.29 -9.24 8.36
CA VAL A 18 -11.42 -8.37 7.98
C VAL A 18 -11.84 -7.47 9.15
N ALA A 19 -11.99 -8.01 10.35
CA ALA A 19 -12.34 -7.20 11.53
C ALA A 19 -11.28 -6.12 11.84
N GLN A 20 -10.00 -6.40 11.60
CA GLN A 20 -8.93 -5.41 11.74
C GLN A 20 -9.04 -4.30 10.68
N LEU A 21 -9.36 -4.65 9.43
CA LEU A 21 -9.60 -3.64 8.38
C LEU A 21 -10.77 -2.72 8.73
N ASP A 22 -11.85 -3.28 9.28
CA ASP A 22 -12.99 -2.49 9.74
C ASP A 22 -12.60 -1.57 10.92
N ALA A 23 -11.82 -2.08 11.88
CA ALA A 23 -11.36 -1.29 13.02
C ALA A 23 -10.37 -0.18 12.63
N ASP A 24 -9.60 -0.40 11.55
CA ASP A 24 -8.62 0.56 11.03
C ASP A 24 -9.20 1.53 10.00
N HIS A 25 -10.52 1.48 9.73
CA HIS A 25 -11.18 2.24 8.67
C HIS A 25 -10.78 3.72 8.65
N ASP A 26 -10.91 4.41 9.79
CA ASP A 26 -10.61 5.84 9.88
C ASP A 26 -9.14 6.15 9.57
N ARG A 27 -8.21 5.30 10.04
CA ARG A 27 -6.78 5.42 9.70
C ARG A 27 -6.57 5.21 8.21
N THR A 28 -7.16 4.17 7.63
CA THR A 28 -7.04 3.89 6.20
C THR A 28 -7.56 5.05 5.34
N ILE A 29 -8.68 5.66 5.72
CA ILE A 29 -9.19 6.86 5.04
C ILE A 29 -8.19 8.02 5.19
N ALA A 30 -7.66 8.27 6.38
CA ALA A 30 -6.67 9.33 6.60
C ALA A 30 -5.37 9.12 5.78
N ASP A 31 -4.89 7.88 5.70
CA ASP A 31 -3.71 7.50 4.91
C ASP A 31 -3.96 7.71 3.41
N ILE A 32 -5.14 7.33 2.91
CA ILE A 32 -5.55 7.56 1.52
C ILE A 32 -5.60 9.05 1.23
N ILE A 33 -6.27 9.85 2.07
CA ILE A 33 -6.35 11.31 1.93
C ILE A 33 -4.93 11.88 1.84
N THR A 34 -4.08 11.58 2.82
CA THR A 34 -2.69 12.05 2.90
C THR A 34 -1.92 11.78 1.60
N LEU A 35 -2.02 10.57 1.05
CA LEU A 35 -1.34 10.23 -0.21
C LEU A 35 -1.98 10.87 -1.44
N THR A 36 -3.31 10.99 -1.47
CA THR A 36 -4.04 11.56 -2.62
C THR A 36 -3.90 13.07 -2.74
N GLU A 37 -3.69 13.77 -1.62
CA GLU A 37 -3.43 15.21 -1.59
C GLU A 37 -2.00 15.58 -2.03
N ILE A 38 -1.14 14.60 -2.29
CA ILE A 38 0.18 14.81 -2.90
C ILE A 38 0.03 14.74 -4.42
N PRO A 39 0.27 15.84 -5.17
CA PRO A 39 0.27 15.80 -6.63
C PRO A 39 1.32 14.82 -7.14
N ALA A 40 0.91 13.94 -8.06
CA ALA A 40 1.81 13.03 -8.76
C ALA A 40 1.26 12.79 -10.17
N PRO A 41 1.36 13.76 -11.10
CA PRO A 41 1.08 13.48 -12.51
C PRO A 41 2.06 12.40 -13.03
N PRO A 42 1.78 11.77 -14.18
CA PRO A 42 2.66 10.74 -14.71
C PRO A 42 4.10 11.25 -14.86
N PHE A 43 5.07 10.46 -14.38
CA PHE A 43 6.51 10.77 -14.34
C PHE A 43 6.94 11.90 -13.39
N ALA A 44 6.10 12.27 -12.42
CA ALA A 44 6.44 13.23 -11.36
C ALA A 44 5.97 12.74 -9.98
N GLU A 45 6.20 11.45 -9.71
CA GLU A 45 5.72 10.76 -8.52
C GLU A 45 6.66 10.89 -7.32
N GLU A 46 7.84 11.50 -7.45
CA GLU A 46 8.95 11.39 -6.49
C GLU A 46 8.57 11.84 -5.08
N VAL A 47 7.79 12.91 -4.96
CA VAL A 47 7.33 13.43 -3.66
C VAL A 47 6.39 12.44 -2.98
N LYS A 48 5.44 11.88 -3.74
CA LYS A 48 4.50 10.87 -3.22
C LYS A 48 5.20 9.57 -2.90
N ALA A 49 6.13 9.15 -3.75
CA ALA A 49 6.95 7.95 -3.55
C ALA A 49 7.78 8.05 -2.27
N ALA A 50 8.43 9.19 -2.02
CA ALA A 50 9.16 9.44 -0.78
C ALA A 50 8.25 9.40 0.45
N HIS A 51 7.05 9.99 0.38
CA HIS A 51 6.10 9.94 1.49
C HIS A 51 5.62 8.51 1.78
N TYR A 52 5.25 7.77 0.73
CA TYR A 52 4.84 6.38 0.84
C TYR A 52 5.97 5.51 1.42
N LEU A 53 7.22 5.77 1.05
CA LEU A 53 8.39 5.10 1.60
C LEU A 53 8.52 5.27 3.12
N GLU A 54 8.27 6.48 3.64
CA GLU A 54 8.25 6.70 5.09
C GLU A 54 7.10 5.96 5.77
N MET A 55 5.92 5.88 5.14
CA MET A 55 4.80 5.09 5.65
C MET A 55 5.16 3.60 5.73
N LEU A 56 5.82 3.05 4.70
CA LEU A 56 6.30 1.65 4.73
C LEU A 56 7.27 1.40 5.91
N ARG A 57 8.19 2.33 6.17
CA ARG A 57 9.10 2.26 7.33
C ARG A 57 8.35 2.34 8.65
N ALA A 58 7.38 3.24 8.77
CA ALA A 58 6.57 3.40 9.96
C ALA A 58 5.75 2.14 10.29
N HIS A 59 5.35 1.38 9.28
CA HIS A 59 4.70 0.08 9.43
C HIS A 59 5.66 -1.10 9.66
N GLY A 60 6.97 -0.83 9.79
CA GLY A 60 7.97 -1.84 10.15
C GLY A 60 8.32 -2.80 9.01
N LEU A 61 8.12 -2.40 7.75
CA LEU A 61 8.66 -3.17 6.62
C LEU A 61 10.19 -3.07 6.61
N GLU A 62 10.82 -4.11 6.06
CA GLU A 62 12.26 -4.20 5.84
C GLU A 62 12.59 -3.92 4.37
N ASP A 63 13.89 -3.80 4.03
CA ASP A 63 14.37 -3.60 2.66
C ASP A 63 13.60 -2.47 1.92
N VAL A 64 13.33 -1.38 2.66
CA VAL A 64 12.50 -0.26 2.19
C VAL A 64 13.33 0.71 1.35
N GLU A 65 13.11 0.70 0.04
CA GLU A 65 13.92 1.44 -0.93
C GLU A 65 13.11 2.06 -2.07
N LEU A 66 13.73 3.04 -2.74
CA LEU A 66 13.35 3.48 -4.08
C LEU A 66 14.30 2.82 -5.08
N ASP A 67 13.77 2.16 -6.11
CA ASP A 67 14.62 1.63 -7.18
C ASP A 67 15.11 2.73 -8.15
N GLY A 68 15.91 2.33 -9.14
CA GLY A 68 16.50 3.25 -10.12
C GLY A 68 15.50 3.97 -11.04
N ILE A 69 14.22 3.60 -11.01
CA ILE A 69 13.16 4.26 -11.79
C ILE A 69 12.05 4.86 -10.90
N GLY A 70 12.25 4.88 -9.57
CA GLY A 70 11.37 5.57 -8.62
C GLY A 70 10.28 4.71 -7.99
N ASN A 71 10.30 3.37 -8.14
CA ASN A 71 9.34 2.51 -7.44
C ASN A 71 9.66 2.46 -5.95
N ALA A 72 8.70 2.82 -5.11
CA ALA A 72 8.78 2.65 -3.67
C ALA A 72 8.38 1.22 -3.28
N MET A 73 9.30 0.49 -2.65
CA MET A 73 9.12 -0.91 -2.27
C MET A 73 9.47 -1.14 -0.81
N GLY A 74 8.90 -2.20 -0.25
CA GLY A 74 9.26 -2.71 1.07
C GLY A 74 8.89 -4.17 1.21
N LEU A 75 9.60 -4.88 2.08
CA LEU A 75 9.44 -6.31 2.32
C LEU A 75 8.85 -6.55 3.70
N ARG A 76 7.71 -7.26 3.74
CA ARG A 76 7.22 -7.88 4.98
C ARG A 76 7.64 -9.34 5.01
N ARG A 77 8.59 -9.70 5.88
CA ARG A 77 9.05 -11.09 6.00
C ARG A 77 7.92 -12.00 6.51
N GLY A 78 7.75 -13.14 5.86
CA GLY A 78 6.90 -14.22 6.34
C GLY A 78 7.57 -15.02 7.46
N SER A 79 6.81 -15.86 8.15
CA SER A 79 7.30 -16.71 9.23
C SER A 79 7.63 -18.15 8.78
N GLY A 80 7.66 -18.43 7.47
CA GLY A 80 7.87 -19.78 6.93
C GLY A 80 8.38 -19.77 5.50
N ASN A 81 8.53 -20.95 4.91
CA ASN A 81 9.16 -21.15 3.60
C ASN A 81 8.18 -21.06 2.41
N GLY A 82 7.21 -20.14 2.49
CA GLY A 82 6.26 -19.90 1.41
C GLY A 82 6.89 -19.14 0.24
N GLY A 83 6.16 -19.04 -0.89
CA GLY A 83 6.55 -18.19 -2.00
C GLY A 83 6.43 -16.70 -1.68
N LEU A 84 7.13 -15.86 -2.46
CA LEU A 84 7.01 -14.41 -2.38
C LEU A 84 5.69 -13.97 -3.04
N ILE A 85 4.91 -13.14 -2.34
CA ILE A 85 3.73 -12.48 -2.88
C ILE A 85 4.06 -11.01 -3.05
N VAL A 86 3.80 -10.48 -4.26
CA VAL A 86 3.94 -9.05 -4.56
C VAL A 86 2.54 -8.44 -4.62
N VAL A 87 2.33 -7.37 -3.87
CA VAL A 87 1.17 -6.48 -3.98
C VAL A 87 1.68 -5.16 -4.53
N ALA A 88 1.16 -4.74 -5.68
CA ALA A 88 1.61 -3.54 -6.38
C ALA A 88 0.42 -2.66 -6.76
N ALA A 89 0.63 -1.35 -6.67
CA ALA A 89 -0.27 -0.29 -7.13
C ALA A 89 0.58 0.85 -7.69
N HIS A 90 -0.01 1.67 -8.56
CA HIS A 90 0.67 2.81 -9.17
C HIS A 90 0.47 4.07 -8.31
N LEU A 91 1.46 4.96 -8.27
CA LEU A 91 1.43 6.20 -7.46
C LEU A 91 0.92 7.43 -8.24
N ASP A 92 1.07 7.39 -9.57
CA ASP A 92 0.67 8.44 -10.48
C ASP A 92 -0.84 8.64 -10.50
N THR A 93 -1.23 9.84 -10.89
CA THR A 93 -2.60 10.31 -10.93
C THR A 93 -2.87 10.94 -12.29
N VAL A 94 -4.13 10.97 -12.68
CA VAL A 94 -4.55 11.50 -13.99
C VAL A 94 -4.61 13.03 -14.04
N PHE A 95 -4.46 13.71 -12.90
CA PHE A 95 -4.62 15.16 -12.80
C PHE A 95 -3.37 15.90 -13.31
N PRO A 96 -3.53 16.94 -14.15
CA PRO A 96 -2.40 17.76 -14.58
C PRO A 96 -1.70 18.47 -13.41
N ALA A 97 -0.43 18.81 -13.60
CA ALA A 97 0.31 19.65 -12.66
C ALA A 97 -0.43 20.96 -12.38
N GLY A 98 -0.53 21.34 -11.10
CA GLY A 98 -1.25 22.53 -10.65
C GLY A 98 -2.75 22.33 -10.39
N THR A 99 -3.29 21.14 -10.60
CA THR A 99 -4.65 20.81 -10.14
C THR A 99 -4.69 20.79 -8.61
N ASP A 100 -5.70 21.43 -8.01
CA ASP A 100 -5.97 21.28 -6.59
C ASP A 100 -6.52 19.87 -6.32
N VAL A 101 -5.77 19.10 -5.54
CA VAL A 101 -6.06 17.71 -5.19
C VAL A 101 -6.51 17.54 -3.74
N ARG A 102 -6.83 18.65 -3.05
CA ARG A 102 -7.36 18.61 -1.69
C ARG A 102 -8.78 18.06 -1.64
N VAL A 103 -9.11 17.38 -0.54
CA VAL A 103 -10.42 16.73 -0.32
C VAL A 103 -11.16 17.25 0.90
#